data_AF-A0A0H2SQN3-F1
#
_entry.id   AF-A0A0H2SQN3-F1
#
_cell.length_a   1.000
_cell.length_b   1.000
_cell.length_c   1.000
_cell.angle_alpha   90.00
_cell.angle_beta   90.00
_cell.angle_gamma   90.00
#
_symmetry.space_group_name_H-M   'P 1'
#
loop_
_entity.id
_entity.type
_entity.pdbx_description
1 polymer ?
#
loop_
_entity_poly.entity_id
_entity_poly.type
_entity_poly.pdbx_seq_one_letter_code
_entity_poly.pdbx_strand_id
1 'polypeptide(L)'
;MKKILIFIILVSSVFIYSIDLISVKVEKGPKLDGIIDEVWKKAKPIELDLKVPSYFEGFNNPEVAKINENEYFYKVTLKSVYDNDYIYFLVQYKDDKMTIKRQPWMFKDGKWVHGPKHPIIKNGKVIEPAMYEDKFAFLWNINDSIKGFNEVGCMVVCHPPYKATNSSEEVGDIWHFKYVRSGTVGQTDDKHLIYSETNGRKGDMKTSGGYKNNDQTINRIKVPMYWLPGKGERYWIYTSEIRLGEAKRIVKIKGTDLIDEDGNVVPKDIMIPGIIVEPFNGGRGDVLTEAKWKNGIWTIEFKRRLVTIGDPIGYDIEFDDLSKTYYFAVALFDNAATEHAVHFGAIALKFK
;
A
#
# COMPACT_ATOMS: atom_id res chain seq x y z
N MET A 1 -18.85 53.69 -30.43
CA MET A 1 -19.56 52.61 -29.71
C MET A 1 -18.75 51.33 -29.81
N LYS A 2 -17.96 50.99 -28.79
CA LYS A 2 -17.33 49.66 -28.65
C LYS A 2 -18.06 48.94 -27.53
N LYS A 3 -18.80 47.87 -27.86
CA LYS A 3 -19.45 47.00 -26.89
C LYS A 3 -18.37 46.15 -26.21
N ILE A 4 -18.19 46.34 -24.91
CA ILE A 4 -17.39 45.44 -24.08
C ILE A 4 -18.31 44.27 -23.72
N LEU A 5 -17.98 43.08 -24.22
CA LEU A 5 -18.66 41.84 -23.88
C LEU A 5 -17.99 41.31 -22.60
N ILE A 6 -18.68 41.42 -21.47
CA ILE A 6 -18.24 40.82 -20.20
C ILE A 6 -18.62 39.34 -20.26
N PHE A 7 -17.61 38.47 -20.38
CA PHE A 7 -17.77 37.04 -20.20
C PHE A 7 -17.85 36.76 -18.70
N ILE A 8 -19.06 36.53 -18.18
CA ILE A 8 -19.25 35.98 -16.84
C ILE A 8 -18.91 34.49 -16.95
N ILE A 9 -17.74 34.09 -16.43
CA ILE A 9 -17.43 32.69 -16.20
C ILE A 9 -18.28 32.26 -15.01
N LEU A 10 -19.39 31.55 -15.26
CA LEU A 10 -20.06 30.77 -14.22
C LEU A 10 -19.11 29.65 -13.79
N VAL A 11 -18.41 29.85 -12.68
CA VAL A 11 -17.78 28.74 -11.97
C VAL A 11 -18.92 28.01 -11.26
N SER A 12 -19.45 26.95 -11.86
CA SER A 12 -20.31 26.03 -11.13
C SER A 12 -19.44 25.37 -10.06
N SER A 13 -19.61 25.79 -8.82
CA SER A 13 -19.10 25.08 -7.65
C SER A 13 -19.76 23.70 -7.61
N VAL A 14 -19.09 22.69 -8.17
CA VAL A 14 -19.42 21.30 -7.88
C VAL A 14 -19.05 21.09 -6.42
N PHE A 15 -20.03 21.17 -5.53
CA PHE A 15 -19.90 20.63 -4.19
C PHE A 15 -19.67 19.12 -4.36
N ILE A 16 -18.41 18.68 -4.27
CA ILE A 16 -18.11 17.26 -4.11
C ILE A 16 -18.53 16.94 -2.68
N TYR A 17 -19.77 16.45 -2.53
CA TYR A 17 -20.21 15.88 -1.26
C TYR A 17 -19.35 14.65 -0.98
N SER A 18 -18.90 14.50 0.27
CA SER A 18 -18.23 13.29 0.72
C SER A 18 -19.14 12.07 0.51
N ILE A 19 -18.54 10.95 0.09
CA ILE A 19 -19.28 9.69 -0.06
C ILE A 19 -19.41 9.06 1.33
N ASP A 20 -20.64 8.77 1.75
CA ASP A 20 -20.90 8.12 3.03
C ASP A 20 -20.62 6.61 2.94
N LEU A 21 -19.64 6.13 3.71
CA LEU A 21 -19.48 4.71 4.03
C LEU A 21 -20.16 4.41 5.36
N ILE A 22 -21.22 3.60 5.34
CA ILE A 22 -21.89 3.17 6.56
C ILE A 22 -21.23 1.91 7.11
N SER A 23 -20.66 1.98 8.31
CA SER A 23 -20.27 0.80 9.09
C SER A 23 -21.46 0.30 9.89
N VAL A 24 -21.91 -0.92 9.61
CA VAL A 24 -23.10 -1.50 10.22
C VAL A 24 -22.72 -2.36 11.43
N LYS A 25 -23.41 -2.19 12.55
CA LYS A 25 -23.18 -3.00 13.74
C LYS A 25 -23.54 -4.47 13.51
N VAL A 26 -22.67 -5.37 13.93
CA VAL A 26 -22.88 -6.82 13.87
C VAL A 26 -22.56 -7.47 15.22
N GLU A 27 -23.20 -8.60 15.50
CA GLU A 27 -22.95 -9.36 16.73
C GLU A 27 -21.56 -10.02 16.72
N LYS A 28 -21.12 -10.47 15.55
CA LYS A 28 -19.82 -11.09 15.32
C LYS A 28 -19.26 -10.62 13.98
N GLY A 29 -18.04 -10.12 13.98
CA GLY A 29 -17.33 -9.75 12.76
C GLY A 29 -17.04 -10.92 11.81
N PRO A 30 -16.66 -10.62 10.56
CA PRO A 30 -16.23 -11.61 9.56
C PRO A 30 -14.98 -12.36 10.02
N LYS A 31 -14.78 -13.54 9.45
CA LYS A 31 -13.51 -14.25 9.51
C LYS A 31 -12.58 -13.63 8.46
N LEU A 32 -11.40 -13.19 8.88
CA LEU A 32 -10.38 -12.75 7.93
C LEU A 32 -9.80 -13.96 7.22
N ASP A 33 -10.17 -14.17 5.96
CA ASP A 33 -9.56 -15.19 5.09
C ASP A 33 -9.64 -14.84 3.59
N GLY A 34 -10.07 -13.62 3.26
CA GLY A 34 -10.19 -13.15 1.89
C GLY A 34 -11.35 -13.82 1.14
N ILE A 35 -12.32 -14.39 1.86
CA ILE A 35 -13.57 -14.95 1.33
C ILE A 35 -14.74 -14.11 1.86
N ILE A 36 -15.67 -13.75 0.98
CA ILE A 36 -16.81 -12.91 1.36
C ILE A 36 -17.79 -13.73 2.21
N ASP A 37 -17.76 -13.51 3.51
CA ASP A 37 -18.76 -14.01 4.46
C ASP A 37 -20.16 -13.40 4.28
N GLU A 38 -21.18 -14.12 4.75
CA GLU A 38 -22.59 -13.67 4.75
C GLU A 38 -22.80 -12.35 5.50
N VAL A 39 -21.98 -12.06 6.53
CA VAL A 39 -22.08 -10.82 7.32
C VAL A 39 -21.93 -9.57 6.45
N TRP A 40 -21.16 -9.64 5.36
CA TRP A 40 -20.96 -8.54 4.42
C TRP A 40 -22.22 -8.16 3.63
N LYS A 41 -23.27 -8.99 3.64
CA LYS A 41 -24.58 -8.64 3.05
C LYS A 41 -25.32 -7.58 3.87
N LYS A 42 -24.99 -7.41 5.15
CA LYS A 42 -25.58 -6.38 6.03
C LYS A 42 -25.10 -4.97 5.67
N ALA A 43 -23.89 -4.85 5.13
CA ALA A 43 -23.31 -3.57 4.72
C ALA A 43 -23.58 -3.28 3.23
N LYS A 44 -24.01 -2.05 2.95
CA LYS A 44 -24.13 -1.56 1.57
C LYS A 44 -22.73 -1.19 1.03
N PRO A 45 -22.35 -1.66 -0.16
CA PRO A 45 -21.11 -1.22 -0.78
C PRO A 45 -21.22 0.23 -1.23
N ILE A 46 -20.12 0.96 -1.11
CA ILE A 46 -19.88 2.14 -1.94
C ILE A 46 -18.98 1.74 -3.10
N GLU A 47 -19.15 2.41 -4.23
CA GLU A 47 -18.26 2.29 -5.39
C GLU A 47 -17.41 3.54 -5.47
N LEU A 48 -16.09 3.35 -5.57
CA LEU A 48 -15.11 4.41 -5.64
C LEU A 48 -14.39 4.31 -6.99
N ASP A 49 -14.47 5.40 -7.73
CA ASP A 49 -13.65 5.60 -8.92
C ASP A 49 -12.30 6.19 -8.49
N LEU A 50 -11.23 5.41 -8.68
CA LEU A 50 -9.86 5.80 -8.43
C LEU A 50 -9.16 6.05 -9.76
N LYS A 51 -8.48 7.20 -9.87
CA LYS A 51 -7.64 7.52 -11.04
C LYS A 51 -6.28 8.02 -10.60
N VAL A 52 -5.27 7.75 -11.41
CA VAL A 52 -3.96 8.37 -11.24
C VAL A 52 -4.14 9.88 -11.45
N PRO A 53 -3.76 10.74 -10.49
CA PRO A 53 -3.82 12.19 -10.70
C PRO A 53 -2.99 12.56 -11.94
N SER A 54 -3.60 13.28 -12.87
CA SER A 54 -2.89 13.86 -14.01
C SER A 54 -1.76 14.75 -13.51
N TYR A 55 -0.64 14.77 -14.24
CA TYR A 55 0.54 15.56 -13.94
C TYR A 55 0.19 16.98 -13.48
N PHE A 56 0.45 17.30 -12.22
CA PHE A 56 0.68 18.68 -11.80
C PHE A 56 2.19 18.91 -11.93
N GLU A 57 2.60 20.07 -12.46
CA GLU A 57 4.01 20.42 -12.57
C GLU A 57 4.72 20.20 -11.21
N GLY A 58 5.75 19.34 -11.20
CA GLY A 58 6.51 18.99 -9.98
C GLY A 58 6.31 17.56 -9.46
N PHE A 59 5.44 16.75 -10.06
CA PHE A 59 5.22 15.35 -9.67
C PHE A 59 5.95 14.33 -10.57
N ASN A 60 7.11 13.83 -10.12
CA ASN A 60 7.85 12.64 -10.64
C ASN A 60 8.12 12.54 -12.16
N ASN A 61 8.92 11.52 -12.53
CA ASN A 61 9.53 11.36 -13.86
C ASN A 61 8.50 11.55 -15.01
N PRO A 62 8.63 12.61 -15.82
CA PRO A 62 7.66 12.96 -16.84
C PRO A 62 7.48 11.86 -17.90
N GLU A 63 8.45 10.96 -18.07
CA GLU A 63 8.31 9.84 -19.01
C GLU A 63 7.37 8.74 -18.50
N VAL A 64 7.32 8.47 -17.20
CA VAL A 64 6.40 7.48 -16.61
C VAL A 64 4.99 8.05 -16.53
N ALA A 65 4.87 9.35 -16.19
CA ALA A 65 3.58 10.04 -16.16
C ALA A 65 2.88 10.02 -17.52
N LYS A 66 3.62 10.30 -18.61
CA LYS A 66 3.12 10.37 -20.00
C LYS A 66 2.57 9.05 -20.56
N ILE A 67 3.03 7.90 -20.06
CA ILE A 67 2.49 6.60 -20.46
C ILE A 67 1.16 6.31 -19.73
N ASN A 68 0.97 6.90 -18.54
CA ASN A 68 -0.11 6.55 -17.63
C ASN A 68 -1.31 7.52 -17.67
N GLU A 69 -1.28 8.58 -18.49
CA GLU A 69 -2.26 9.67 -18.47
C GLU A 69 -3.69 9.23 -18.86
N ASN A 70 -3.84 8.09 -19.55
CA ASN A 70 -5.12 7.65 -20.11
C ASN A 70 -5.64 6.29 -19.61
N GLU A 71 -4.95 5.54 -18.72
CA GLU A 71 -5.22 4.09 -18.63
C GLU A 71 -5.43 3.47 -17.24
N TYR A 72 -5.26 4.19 -16.13
CA TYR A 72 -5.43 3.58 -14.79
C TYR A 72 -6.63 4.16 -14.05
N PHE A 73 -7.80 3.68 -14.46
CA PHE A 73 -9.06 3.87 -13.79
C PHE A 73 -9.47 2.57 -13.10
N TYR A 74 -9.62 2.61 -11.78
CA TYR A 74 -10.01 1.47 -10.98
C TYR A 74 -11.37 1.72 -10.34
N LYS A 75 -12.25 0.73 -10.45
CA LYS A 75 -13.46 0.66 -9.64
C LYS A 75 -13.16 -0.18 -8.42
N VAL A 76 -13.23 0.45 -7.26
CA VAL A 76 -13.07 -0.21 -5.96
C VAL A 76 -14.43 -0.26 -5.27
N THR A 77 -14.84 -1.43 -4.79
CA THR A 77 -15.98 -1.55 -3.89
C THR A 77 -15.50 -1.62 -2.46
N LEU A 78 -16.10 -0.82 -1.58
CA LEU A 78 -15.76 -0.78 -0.16
C LEU A 78 -17.01 -1.02 0.69
N LYS A 79 -16.89 -1.89 1.71
CA LYS A 79 -17.89 -2.08 2.77
C LYS A 79 -17.24 -1.96 4.13
N SER A 80 -18.04 -1.65 5.15
CA SER A 80 -17.62 -1.72 6.54
C SER A 80 -18.71 -2.31 7.43
N VAL A 81 -18.28 -3.09 8.42
CA VAL A 81 -19.08 -3.53 9.57
C VAL A 81 -18.25 -3.34 10.83
N TYR A 82 -18.88 -3.33 11.99
CA TYR A 82 -18.18 -3.26 13.27
C TYR A 82 -18.91 -4.08 14.34
N ASP A 83 -18.18 -4.62 15.30
CA ASP A 83 -18.75 -5.19 16.53
C ASP A 83 -18.39 -4.31 17.74
N ASN A 84 -18.47 -4.82 18.96
CA ASN A 84 -18.20 -4.01 20.15
C ASN A 84 -16.70 -3.67 20.31
N ASP A 85 -15.82 -4.43 19.66
CA ASP A 85 -14.37 -4.35 19.87
C ASP A 85 -13.62 -3.90 18.61
N TYR A 86 -14.13 -4.23 17.43
CA TYR A 86 -13.42 -4.11 16.17
C TYR A 86 -14.26 -3.46 15.07
N ILE A 87 -13.56 -2.76 14.18
CA ILE A 87 -14.05 -2.35 12.87
C ILE A 87 -13.42 -3.21 11.78
N TYR A 88 -14.20 -3.46 10.73
CA TYR A 88 -13.84 -4.29 9.61
C TYR A 88 -14.08 -3.55 8.30
N PHE A 89 -13.22 -3.79 7.32
CA PHE A 89 -13.40 -3.30 5.95
C PHE A 89 -13.23 -4.42 4.94
N LEU A 90 -14.09 -4.43 3.93
CA LEU A 90 -13.95 -5.29 2.76
C LEU A 90 -13.67 -4.40 1.55
N VAL A 91 -12.51 -4.58 0.95
CA VAL A 91 -12.10 -3.93 -0.29
C VAL A 91 -12.09 -4.96 -1.41
N GLN A 92 -12.73 -4.64 -2.53
CA GLN A 92 -12.57 -5.43 -3.75
C GLN A 92 -12.30 -4.54 -4.95
N TYR A 93 -11.40 -4.98 -5.81
CA TYR A 93 -11.13 -4.31 -7.09
C TYR A 93 -10.68 -5.33 -8.12
N LYS A 94 -10.95 -4.99 -9.39
CA LYS A 94 -10.47 -5.76 -10.53
C LYS A 94 -8.99 -5.47 -10.75
N ASP A 95 -8.23 -6.53 -10.95
CA ASP A 95 -6.82 -6.53 -11.29
C ASP A 95 -6.52 -7.81 -12.08
N ASP A 96 -6.25 -7.67 -13.37
CA ASP A 96 -6.05 -8.81 -14.27
C ASP A 96 -4.76 -9.58 -13.96
N LYS A 97 -3.85 -9.06 -13.13
CA LYS A 97 -2.56 -9.68 -12.82
C LYS A 97 -2.21 -9.50 -11.34
N MET A 98 -2.23 -10.60 -10.59
CA MET A 98 -1.63 -10.63 -9.26
C MET A 98 -0.14 -10.27 -9.33
N THR A 99 0.25 -9.08 -8.87
CA THR A 99 1.65 -8.65 -8.90
C THR A 99 2.29 -8.78 -7.53
N ILE A 100 3.32 -9.63 -7.50
CA ILE A 100 3.99 -10.07 -6.27
C ILE A 100 5.52 -10.03 -6.38
N LYS A 101 6.04 -9.54 -7.50
CA LYS A 101 7.47 -9.58 -7.83
C LYS A 101 8.18 -8.39 -7.19
N ARG A 102 8.20 -8.29 -5.86
CA ARG A 102 8.79 -7.15 -5.12
C ARG A 102 10.31 -7.05 -5.30
N GLN A 103 10.76 -6.51 -6.43
CA GLN A 103 12.16 -6.36 -6.84
C GLN A 103 13.02 -7.62 -6.56
N PRO A 104 12.67 -8.80 -7.10
CA PRO A 104 13.49 -9.98 -6.92
C PRO A 104 14.90 -9.77 -7.48
N TRP A 105 15.86 -10.53 -7.00
CA TRP A 105 17.18 -10.65 -7.61
C TRP A 105 17.11 -11.54 -8.86
N MET A 106 17.74 -11.11 -9.94
CA MET A 106 17.78 -11.78 -11.24
C MET A 106 19.19 -11.77 -11.79
N PHE A 107 19.60 -12.83 -12.48
CA PHE A 107 20.85 -12.84 -13.21
C PHE A 107 20.63 -12.27 -14.62
N LYS A 108 21.24 -11.12 -14.91
CA LYS A 108 21.12 -10.43 -16.20
C LYS A 108 22.49 -9.88 -16.62
N ASP A 109 22.86 -10.09 -17.88
CA ASP A 109 24.11 -9.59 -18.46
C ASP A 109 25.37 -9.92 -17.62
N GLY A 110 25.44 -11.16 -17.12
CA GLY A 110 26.60 -11.65 -16.36
C GLY A 110 26.63 -11.22 -14.88
N LYS A 111 25.60 -10.53 -14.37
CA LYS A 111 25.55 -10.04 -12.98
C LYS A 111 24.18 -10.25 -12.33
N TRP A 112 24.17 -10.34 -11.01
CA TRP A 112 22.94 -10.30 -10.22
C TRP A 112 22.49 -8.85 -10.02
N VAL A 113 21.23 -8.56 -10.33
CA VAL A 113 20.60 -7.25 -10.20
C VAL A 113 19.18 -7.39 -9.64
N HIS A 114 18.65 -6.34 -9.03
CA HIS A 114 17.22 -6.31 -8.71
C HIS A 114 16.38 -6.13 -9.97
N GLY A 115 15.18 -6.71 -9.94
CA GLY A 115 14.08 -6.34 -10.82
C GLY A 115 13.81 -4.84 -10.77
N PRO A 116 13.40 -4.25 -11.91
CA PRO A 116 13.19 -2.82 -12.03
C PRO A 116 12.11 -2.34 -11.08
N LYS A 117 12.42 -1.30 -10.29
CA LYS A 117 11.47 -0.68 -9.34
C LYS A 117 10.33 0.05 -10.06
N HIS A 118 10.66 0.68 -11.19
CA HIS A 118 9.76 1.42 -12.06
C HIS A 118 9.91 0.86 -13.47
N PRO A 119 8.91 0.99 -14.36
CA PRO A 119 9.03 0.54 -15.74
C PRO A 119 10.24 1.19 -16.43
N ILE A 120 10.95 0.43 -17.25
CA ILE A 120 12.02 0.96 -18.10
C ILE A 120 11.40 1.36 -19.43
N ILE A 121 11.57 2.63 -19.79
CA ILE A 121 10.98 3.23 -20.98
C ILE A 121 12.09 3.56 -21.97
N LYS A 122 11.85 3.25 -23.25
CA LYS A 122 12.73 3.66 -24.36
C LYS A 122 11.87 4.09 -25.54
N ASN A 123 12.11 5.29 -26.06
CA ASN A 123 11.36 5.87 -27.17
C ASN A 123 9.83 5.85 -26.92
N GLY A 124 9.41 6.20 -25.71
CA GLY A 124 7.99 6.26 -25.32
C GLY A 124 7.29 4.90 -25.15
N LYS A 125 8.03 3.78 -25.18
CA LYS A 125 7.50 2.43 -24.96
C LYS A 125 8.10 1.79 -23.73
N VAL A 126 7.28 1.10 -22.94
CA VAL A 126 7.75 0.24 -21.85
C VAL A 126 8.47 -0.95 -22.47
N ILE A 127 9.78 -1.05 -22.25
CA ILE A 127 10.62 -2.17 -22.71
C ILE A 127 10.85 -3.21 -21.62
N GLU A 128 10.67 -2.82 -20.35
CA GLU A 128 10.68 -3.75 -19.21
C GLU A 128 9.64 -3.24 -18.19
N PRO A 129 8.63 -4.04 -17.81
CA PRO A 129 7.65 -3.62 -16.81
C PRO A 129 8.31 -3.48 -15.44
N ALA A 130 7.70 -2.72 -14.55
CA ALA A 130 8.08 -2.75 -13.14
C ALA A 130 7.91 -4.18 -12.59
N MET A 131 8.75 -4.52 -11.61
CA MET A 131 8.61 -5.68 -10.76
C MET A 131 8.38 -5.18 -9.34
N TYR A 132 7.09 -5.02 -9.01
CA TYR A 132 6.65 -4.62 -7.69
C TYR A 132 5.48 -5.47 -7.20
N GLU A 133 4.82 -4.99 -6.15
CA GLU A 133 3.68 -5.63 -5.52
C GLU A 133 2.43 -4.74 -5.62
N ASP A 134 1.26 -5.38 -5.56
CA ASP A 134 -0.01 -4.70 -5.38
C ASP A 134 -0.16 -4.18 -3.94
N LYS A 135 -0.75 -2.99 -3.82
CA LYS A 135 -0.94 -2.31 -2.54
C LYS A 135 -2.27 -1.56 -2.52
N PHE A 136 -2.77 -1.37 -1.32
CA PHE A 136 -3.91 -0.51 -1.03
C PHE A 136 -3.57 0.33 0.21
N ALA A 137 -4.10 1.54 0.29
CA ALA A 137 -3.89 2.35 1.47
C ALA A 137 -5.14 3.12 1.87
N PHE A 138 -5.36 3.20 3.18
CA PHE A 138 -6.21 4.21 3.80
C PHE A 138 -5.34 5.38 4.26
N LEU A 139 -5.91 6.57 4.31
CA LEU A 139 -5.37 7.73 5.00
C LEU A 139 -6.51 8.39 5.77
N TRP A 140 -6.47 8.35 7.09
CA TRP A 140 -7.45 8.93 8.00
C TRP A 140 -7.01 10.33 8.43
N ASN A 141 -7.97 11.24 8.57
CA ASN A 141 -7.76 12.54 9.18
C ASN A 141 -8.02 12.44 10.69
N ILE A 142 -6.96 12.44 11.50
CA ILE A 142 -7.11 12.29 12.95
C ILE A 142 -7.66 13.60 13.51
N ASN A 143 -8.76 13.50 14.27
CA ASN A 143 -9.40 14.63 14.97
C ASN A 143 -9.73 15.83 14.08
N ASP A 144 -10.04 15.59 12.80
CA ASP A 144 -10.24 16.65 11.80
C ASP A 144 -9.07 17.66 11.72
N SER A 145 -7.86 17.24 12.09
CA SER A 145 -6.71 18.13 12.26
C SER A 145 -6.15 18.64 10.93
N ILE A 146 -6.16 17.82 9.87
CA ILE A 146 -5.60 18.19 8.56
C ILE A 146 -6.57 19.14 7.86
N LYS A 147 -6.17 20.41 7.74
CA LYS A 147 -7.03 21.45 7.17
C LYS A 147 -7.36 21.17 5.70
N GLY A 148 -8.65 21.22 5.36
CA GLY A 148 -9.13 21.02 3.99
C GLY A 148 -9.24 19.54 3.58
N PHE A 149 -8.85 18.60 4.44
CA PHE A 149 -8.91 17.17 4.11
C PHE A 149 -10.34 16.69 3.93
N ASN A 150 -11.27 17.15 4.76
CA ASN A 150 -12.65 16.65 4.75
C ASN A 150 -13.39 17.02 3.45
N GLU A 151 -12.90 18.03 2.72
CA GLU A 151 -13.44 18.47 1.44
C GLU A 151 -12.77 17.78 0.24
N VAL A 152 -11.44 17.71 0.21
CA VAL A 152 -10.70 17.25 -0.99
C VAL A 152 -9.89 15.96 -0.79
N GLY A 153 -10.01 15.34 0.39
CA GLY A 153 -9.36 14.08 0.75
C GLY A 153 -7.83 14.21 0.77
N CYS A 154 -7.13 13.18 0.28
CA CYS A 154 -5.68 13.13 0.33
C CYS A 154 -4.98 14.24 -0.46
N MET A 155 -5.69 14.96 -1.34
CA MET A 155 -5.10 16.00 -2.19
C MET A 155 -4.40 17.10 -1.37
N VAL A 156 -4.87 17.42 -0.15
CA VAL A 156 -4.23 18.41 0.74
C VAL A 156 -2.91 17.95 1.36
N VAL A 157 -2.51 16.69 1.18
CA VAL A 157 -1.21 16.16 1.66
C VAL A 157 -0.42 15.48 0.55
N CYS A 158 -0.88 15.61 -0.69
CA CYS A 158 -0.24 15.03 -1.87
C CYS A 158 0.92 15.88 -2.40
N HIS A 159 1.20 17.07 -1.86
CA HIS A 159 2.10 18.05 -2.50
C HIS A 159 3.57 17.58 -2.61
N PRO A 160 4.27 17.91 -3.70
CA PRO A 160 5.71 17.68 -3.83
C PRO A 160 6.51 18.66 -2.96
N PRO A 161 7.73 18.29 -2.53
CA PRO A 161 8.41 17.04 -2.85
C PRO A 161 8.03 15.87 -1.94
N TYR A 162 7.19 16.09 -0.92
CA TYR A 162 7.09 15.20 0.24
C TYR A 162 5.64 15.05 0.73
N LYS A 163 5.17 13.80 0.84
CA LYS A 163 3.90 13.51 1.52
C LYS A 163 4.05 13.89 3.00
N ALA A 164 3.49 15.03 3.40
CA ALA A 164 3.51 15.58 4.75
C ALA A 164 2.25 16.40 5.00
N THR A 165 1.91 16.59 6.27
CA THR A 165 0.91 17.59 6.68
C THR A 165 1.53 18.99 6.69
N ASN A 166 0.71 20.03 6.81
CA ASN A 166 1.14 21.44 6.71
C ASN A 166 1.66 22.01 8.03
N SER A 167 1.36 21.38 9.17
CA SER A 167 1.84 21.81 10.48
C SER A 167 2.00 20.63 11.45
N SER A 168 2.76 20.82 12.52
CA SER A 168 2.96 19.79 13.56
C SER A 168 1.69 19.45 14.36
N GLU A 169 0.62 20.24 14.21
CA GLU A 169 -0.68 20.00 14.82
C GLU A 169 -1.58 19.11 13.95
N GLU A 170 -1.22 18.95 12.67
CA GLU A 170 -1.93 18.11 11.72
C GLU A 170 -1.33 16.70 11.71
N VAL A 171 -2.18 15.70 11.94
CA VAL A 171 -1.80 14.28 11.99
C VAL A 171 -2.78 13.45 11.17
N GLY A 172 -2.24 12.50 10.42
CA GLY A 172 -3.04 11.48 9.75
C GLY A 172 -2.55 10.08 10.06
N ASP A 173 -3.45 9.11 10.01
CA ASP A 173 -3.17 7.69 10.17
C ASP A 173 -3.21 7.02 8.77
N ILE A 174 -2.26 6.16 8.46
CA ILE A 174 -2.06 5.48 7.17
C ILE A 174 -1.98 3.97 7.38
N TRP A 175 -3.05 3.27 7.03
CA TRP A 175 -3.03 1.82 6.91
C TRP A 175 -2.58 1.44 5.50
N HIS A 176 -1.33 1.02 5.33
CA HIS A 176 -0.75 0.80 4.00
C HIS A 176 -0.49 -0.69 3.76
N PHE A 177 -1.51 -1.37 3.26
CA PHE A 177 -1.44 -2.75 2.84
C PHE A 177 -0.46 -2.91 1.69
N LYS A 178 0.51 -3.82 1.88
CA LYS A 178 1.49 -4.18 0.86
C LYS A 178 1.47 -5.68 0.76
N TYR A 179 0.95 -6.25 -0.33
CA TYR A 179 0.65 -7.68 -0.33
C TYR A 179 1.88 -8.51 0.06
N VAL A 180 3.01 -8.30 -0.60
CA VAL A 180 4.23 -9.07 -0.34
C VAL A 180 4.84 -8.72 1.02
N ARG A 181 4.90 -7.43 1.37
CA ARG A 181 5.63 -6.95 2.56
C ARG A 181 4.88 -7.07 3.89
N SER A 182 3.55 -7.07 3.87
CA SER A 182 2.72 -7.11 5.08
C SER A 182 1.54 -8.09 4.94
N GLY A 183 0.91 -8.17 3.77
CA GLY A 183 -0.23 -9.07 3.54
C GLY A 183 0.14 -10.56 3.72
N THR A 184 1.33 -10.96 3.28
CA THR A 184 1.84 -12.34 3.45
C THR A 184 2.05 -12.77 4.89
N VAL A 185 2.02 -11.84 5.85
CA VAL A 185 2.12 -12.09 7.29
C VAL A 185 0.82 -11.72 8.03
N GLY A 186 -0.29 -11.57 7.32
CA GLY A 186 -1.61 -11.33 7.90
C GLY A 186 -1.83 -9.90 8.41
N GLN A 187 -1.07 -8.93 7.93
CA GLN A 187 -1.05 -7.56 8.48
C GLN A 187 -1.06 -6.48 7.40
N THR A 188 -1.55 -5.31 7.79
CA THR A 188 -1.32 -4.05 7.11
C THR A 188 -0.30 -3.24 7.88
N ASP A 189 0.68 -2.69 7.16
CA ASP A 189 1.77 -1.92 7.76
C ASP A 189 1.24 -0.55 8.18
N ASP A 190 1.02 -0.42 9.48
CA ASP A 190 0.44 0.75 10.13
C ASP A 190 1.45 1.90 10.25
N LYS A 191 0.97 3.10 10.00
CA LYS A 191 1.80 4.29 9.80
C LYS A 191 1.06 5.54 10.18
N HIS A 192 1.82 6.60 10.40
CA HIS A 192 1.29 7.95 10.45
C HIS A 192 1.88 8.89 9.39
N LEU A 193 1.16 9.99 9.23
CA LEU A 193 1.52 11.17 8.49
C LEU A 193 1.61 12.36 9.45
N ILE A 194 2.75 13.02 9.44
CA ILE A 194 3.01 14.22 10.24
C ILE A 194 3.66 15.30 9.38
N TYR A 195 3.84 16.48 9.96
CA TYR A 195 4.63 17.52 9.36
C TYR A 195 6.10 17.09 9.25
N SER A 196 6.69 17.36 8.09
CA SER A 196 8.12 17.15 7.87
C SER A 196 8.56 17.90 6.62
N GLU A 197 9.72 18.54 6.71
CA GLU A 197 10.38 19.18 5.56
C GLU A 197 10.95 18.18 4.53
N THR A 198 10.90 16.86 4.80
CA THR A 198 11.51 15.83 3.94
C THR A 198 10.64 14.62 3.68
N ASN A 199 9.88 14.11 4.64
CA ASN A 199 8.92 13.03 4.40
C ASN A 199 8.10 12.86 5.67
N GLY A 200 6.84 13.29 5.62
CA GLY A 200 5.91 13.19 6.74
C GLY A 200 5.43 11.78 6.99
N ARG A 201 5.54 10.88 6.00
CA ARG A 201 5.14 9.48 6.17
C ARG A 201 6.18 8.72 6.99
N LYS A 202 5.81 8.37 8.20
CA LYS A 202 6.60 7.53 9.10
C LYS A 202 5.97 6.14 9.21
N GLY A 203 6.45 5.31 10.12
CA GLY A 203 5.74 4.10 10.51
C GLY A 203 5.61 4.13 12.02
N ASP A 204 4.57 3.49 12.54
CA ASP A 204 4.34 3.52 13.98
C ASP A 204 5.42 2.73 14.70
N MET A 205 5.43 2.87 16.01
CA MET A 205 6.38 2.15 16.83
C MET A 205 6.15 0.66 16.66
N LYS A 206 7.24 -0.07 16.40
CA LYS A 206 7.27 -1.52 16.46
C LYS A 206 8.30 -1.95 17.49
N THR A 207 8.03 -3.04 18.20
CA THR A 207 8.99 -3.67 19.11
C THR A 207 9.90 -4.64 18.38
N SER A 208 9.41 -5.29 17.32
CA SER A 208 10.19 -6.20 16.46
C SER A 208 9.49 -6.49 15.13
N GLY A 209 10.12 -7.30 14.28
CA GLY A 209 9.55 -7.79 13.02
C GLY A 209 9.51 -6.78 11.88
N GLY A 210 8.59 -6.97 10.94
CA GLY A 210 8.48 -6.22 9.70
C GLY A 210 9.37 -6.75 8.58
N TYR A 211 9.73 -5.88 7.64
CA TYR A 211 10.43 -6.29 6.42
C TYR A 211 11.78 -5.59 6.23
N LYS A 212 12.70 -6.25 5.53
CA LYS A 212 14.01 -5.73 5.11
C LYS A 212 14.43 -6.31 3.76
N ASN A 213 15.28 -5.60 3.03
CA ASN A 213 15.79 -6.11 1.77
C ASN A 213 16.62 -7.38 1.99
N ASN A 214 16.50 -8.35 1.09
CA ASN A 214 17.30 -9.57 1.07
C ASN A 214 18.65 -9.32 0.39
N ASP A 215 19.46 -8.42 0.96
CA ASP A 215 20.67 -7.91 0.31
C ASP A 215 21.89 -8.11 1.21
N GLN A 216 23.03 -8.45 0.60
CA GLN A 216 24.33 -8.39 1.25
C GLN A 216 25.43 -7.97 0.27
N THR A 217 26.63 -7.75 0.78
CA THR A 217 27.82 -7.46 -0.03
C THR A 217 28.90 -8.50 0.28
N ILE A 218 29.36 -9.22 -0.74
CA ILE A 218 30.49 -10.16 -0.66
C ILE A 218 31.55 -9.67 -1.65
N ASN A 219 32.80 -9.48 -1.18
CA ASN A 219 33.91 -9.01 -2.03
C ASN A 219 33.58 -7.75 -2.86
N ARG A 220 32.92 -6.75 -2.24
CA ARG A 220 32.45 -5.49 -2.87
C ARG A 220 31.37 -5.65 -3.95
N ILE A 221 30.77 -6.84 -4.10
CA ILE A 221 29.67 -7.09 -5.03
C ILE A 221 28.38 -7.27 -4.22
N LYS A 222 27.34 -6.52 -4.59
CA LYS A 222 26.00 -6.65 -3.99
C LYS A 222 25.29 -7.88 -4.56
N VAL A 223 24.78 -8.74 -3.69
CA VAL A 223 24.14 -10.03 -4.04
C VAL A 223 22.99 -10.32 -3.07
N PRO A 224 22.08 -11.26 -3.36
CA PRO A 224 21.09 -11.70 -2.39
C PRO A 224 21.73 -12.23 -1.10
N MET A 225 21.08 -11.99 0.05
CA MET A 225 21.53 -12.53 1.34
C MET A 225 21.21 -14.02 1.46
N TYR A 226 19.98 -14.40 1.13
CA TYR A 226 19.48 -15.76 1.17
C TYR A 226 18.79 -16.13 -0.15
N TRP A 227 18.66 -17.43 -0.41
CA TRP A 227 17.78 -17.95 -1.45
C TRP A 227 16.95 -19.12 -0.91
N LEU A 228 15.87 -19.49 -1.60
CA LEU A 228 14.95 -20.56 -1.18
C LEU A 228 15.03 -21.74 -2.17
N PRO A 229 15.88 -22.76 -1.94
CA PRO A 229 15.91 -23.95 -2.78
C PRO A 229 14.55 -24.68 -2.79
N GLY A 230 14.09 -25.08 -3.98
CA GLY A 230 12.92 -25.94 -4.15
C GLY A 230 11.55 -25.30 -3.90
N LYS A 231 11.46 -23.99 -3.64
CA LYS A 231 10.18 -23.30 -3.35
C LYS A 231 9.48 -22.69 -4.57
N GLY A 232 10.00 -22.89 -5.79
CA GLY A 232 9.40 -22.37 -7.02
C GLY A 232 9.35 -20.84 -7.08
N GLU A 233 8.33 -20.29 -7.78
CA GLU A 233 8.12 -18.86 -7.94
C GLU A 233 7.57 -18.19 -6.66
N ARG A 234 8.44 -18.00 -5.65
CA ARG A 234 8.18 -17.21 -4.45
C ARG A 234 9.08 -15.98 -4.42
N TYR A 235 8.55 -14.83 -4.00
CA TYR A 235 9.24 -13.53 -4.11
C TYR A 235 9.49 -12.82 -2.77
N TRP A 236 9.28 -13.52 -1.65
CA TRP A 236 9.64 -13.12 -0.28
C TRP A 236 10.21 -14.31 0.49
N ILE A 237 10.92 -14.02 1.58
CA ILE A 237 11.42 -15.03 2.52
C ILE A 237 10.85 -14.71 3.90
N TYR A 238 10.26 -15.68 4.58
CA TYR A 238 9.89 -15.50 5.98
C TYR A 238 11.13 -15.64 6.87
N THR A 239 11.24 -14.82 7.92
CA THR A 239 12.32 -14.99 8.90
C THR A 239 12.32 -16.40 9.53
N SER A 240 11.15 -17.06 9.63
CA SER A 240 11.05 -18.47 10.06
C SER A 240 11.73 -19.45 9.10
N GLU A 241 11.66 -19.24 7.79
CA GLU A 241 12.34 -20.10 6.79
C GLU A 241 13.87 -20.00 6.94
N ILE A 242 14.39 -18.83 7.32
CA ILE A 242 15.82 -18.66 7.67
C ILE A 242 16.15 -19.44 8.95
N ARG A 243 15.34 -19.29 10.01
CA ARG A 243 15.58 -19.98 11.30
C ARG A 243 15.51 -21.51 11.18
N LEU A 244 14.64 -22.02 10.31
CA LEU A 244 14.47 -23.45 10.05
C LEU A 244 15.48 -24.02 9.04
N GLY A 245 16.36 -23.17 8.48
CA GLY A 245 17.35 -23.59 7.48
C GLY A 245 16.76 -23.93 6.12
N GLU A 246 15.52 -23.52 5.83
CA GLU A 246 14.89 -23.66 4.51
C GLU A 246 15.45 -22.61 3.54
N ALA A 247 15.67 -21.38 4.02
CA ALA A 247 16.37 -20.35 3.27
C ALA A 247 17.88 -20.47 3.51
N LYS A 248 18.63 -20.64 2.43
CA LYS A 248 20.08 -20.87 2.47
C LYS A 248 20.83 -19.58 2.29
N ARG A 249 21.79 -19.30 3.18
CA ARG A 249 22.62 -18.10 3.10
C ARG A 249 23.59 -18.21 1.93
N ILE A 250 23.73 -17.15 1.15
CA ILE A 250 24.82 -17.06 0.16
C ILE A 250 26.10 -16.67 0.90
N VAL A 251 27.16 -17.46 0.74
CA VAL A 251 28.40 -17.27 1.50
C VAL A 251 29.61 -16.96 0.62
N LYS A 252 29.54 -17.27 -0.68
CA LYS A 252 30.68 -17.12 -1.59
C LYS A 252 30.23 -16.79 -3.02
N ILE A 253 31.09 -16.05 -3.72
CA ILE A 253 30.99 -15.81 -5.15
C ILE A 253 32.17 -16.50 -5.84
N LYS A 254 31.91 -17.33 -6.87
CA LYS A 254 32.95 -17.98 -7.69
C LYS A 254 32.71 -17.63 -9.16
N GLY A 255 33.52 -16.72 -9.70
CA GLY A 255 33.23 -16.13 -11.01
C GLY A 255 31.91 -15.35 -10.96
N THR A 256 30.88 -15.83 -11.67
CA THR A 256 29.51 -15.27 -11.62
C THR A 256 28.53 -16.14 -10.82
N ASP A 257 28.98 -17.27 -10.29
CA ASP A 257 28.16 -18.20 -9.51
C ASP A 257 28.06 -17.74 -8.06
N LEU A 258 26.85 -17.83 -7.51
CA LEU A 258 26.62 -17.72 -6.07
C LEU A 258 26.66 -19.12 -5.46
N ILE A 259 27.38 -19.26 -4.37
CA ILE A 259 27.47 -20.50 -3.61
C ILE A 259 26.82 -20.30 -2.25
N ASP A 260 25.88 -21.17 -1.91
CA ASP A 260 25.21 -21.16 -0.61
C ASP A 260 26.04 -21.85 0.49
N GLU A 261 25.56 -21.76 1.72
CA GLU A 261 26.22 -22.30 2.91
C GLU A 261 26.38 -23.82 2.92
N ASP A 262 25.59 -24.53 2.11
CA ASP A 262 25.69 -25.98 1.92
C ASP A 262 26.64 -26.35 0.76
N GLY A 263 27.21 -25.35 0.07
CA GLY A 263 28.14 -25.54 -1.05
C GLY A 263 27.46 -25.68 -2.42
N ASN A 264 26.15 -25.46 -2.52
CA ASN A 264 25.41 -25.57 -3.77
C ASN A 264 25.54 -24.30 -4.61
N VAL A 265 25.55 -24.47 -5.93
CA VAL A 265 25.48 -23.35 -6.89
C VAL A 265 24.02 -22.93 -7.05
N VAL A 266 23.75 -21.65 -6.87
CA VAL A 266 22.41 -21.09 -7.10
C VAL A 266 22.13 -21.01 -8.61
N PRO A 267 20.99 -21.53 -9.10
CA PRO A 267 20.62 -21.43 -10.51
C PRO A 267 20.49 -19.97 -10.97
N LYS A 268 20.82 -19.70 -12.24
CA LYS A 268 20.82 -18.33 -12.81
C LYS A 268 19.52 -17.97 -13.53
N ASP A 269 18.72 -18.97 -13.87
CA ASP A 269 17.43 -18.85 -14.54
C ASP A 269 16.26 -18.60 -13.57
N ILE A 270 16.55 -18.48 -12.27
CA ILE A 270 15.55 -18.20 -11.23
C ILE A 270 15.55 -16.73 -10.80
N MET A 271 14.41 -16.32 -10.26
CA MET A 271 14.28 -15.09 -9.48
C MET A 271 14.43 -15.42 -8.00
N ILE A 272 15.37 -14.77 -7.32
CA ILE A 272 15.56 -14.91 -5.88
C ILE A 272 14.77 -13.81 -5.17
N PRO A 273 14.02 -14.09 -4.08
CA PRO A 273 13.28 -13.08 -3.33
C PRO A 273 14.09 -11.82 -3.02
N GLY A 274 13.50 -10.65 -3.23
CA GLY A 274 14.14 -9.35 -2.93
C GLY A 274 13.95 -8.88 -1.48
N ILE A 275 13.11 -9.56 -0.71
CA ILE A 275 12.64 -9.10 0.60
C ILE A 275 12.53 -10.26 1.60
N ILE A 276 12.86 -9.96 2.86
CA ILE A 276 12.62 -10.82 4.02
C ILE A 276 11.50 -10.18 4.85
N VAL A 277 10.54 -10.96 5.30
CA VAL A 277 9.33 -10.51 6.01
C VAL A 277 9.11 -11.28 7.32
N GLU A 278 8.53 -10.59 8.29
CA GLU A 278 8.12 -11.12 9.59
C GLU A 278 6.93 -10.27 10.10
N PRO A 279 5.98 -10.85 10.84
CA PRO A 279 4.91 -10.07 11.47
C PRO A 279 5.48 -8.91 12.29
N PHE A 280 4.86 -7.74 12.20
CA PHE A 280 5.13 -6.60 13.07
C PHE A 280 4.59 -6.90 14.47
N ASN A 281 5.38 -6.56 15.49
CA ASN A 281 4.94 -6.56 16.89
C ASN A 281 4.88 -5.11 17.40
N GLY A 282 3.87 -4.78 18.21
CA GLY A 282 3.56 -3.41 18.63
C GLY A 282 2.58 -2.71 17.67
N GLY A 283 2.27 -1.44 17.94
CA GLY A 283 1.21 -0.68 17.24
C GLY A 283 1.26 -0.75 15.72
N ARG A 284 2.47 -0.79 15.15
CA ARG A 284 2.67 -0.93 13.70
C ARG A 284 2.02 -2.17 13.05
N GLY A 285 1.66 -3.17 13.84
CA GLY A 285 1.03 -4.42 13.42
C GLY A 285 -0.45 -4.56 13.83
N ASP A 286 -1.09 -3.51 14.33
CA ASP A 286 -2.44 -3.58 14.93
C ASP A 286 -3.57 -3.68 13.91
N VAL A 287 -3.29 -3.36 12.63
CA VAL A 287 -4.21 -3.61 11.52
C VAL A 287 -3.95 -5.01 10.96
N LEU A 288 -4.83 -5.94 11.29
CA LEU A 288 -4.83 -7.29 10.73
C LEU A 288 -5.45 -7.28 9.33
N THR A 289 -4.94 -8.11 8.44
CA THR A 289 -5.41 -8.15 7.04
C THR A 289 -5.23 -9.51 6.43
N GLU A 290 -6.25 -9.99 5.71
CA GLU A 290 -6.14 -11.13 4.82
C GLU A 290 -6.56 -10.73 3.41
N ALA A 291 -5.88 -11.29 2.41
CA ALA A 291 -6.06 -10.91 1.03
C ALA A 291 -6.01 -12.11 0.10
N LYS A 292 -6.96 -12.18 -0.82
CA LYS A 292 -7.05 -13.23 -1.81
C LYS A 292 -7.26 -12.63 -3.19
N TRP A 293 -6.33 -12.95 -4.09
CA TRP A 293 -6.53 -12.73 -5.52
C TRP A 293 -7.12 -13.99 -6.14
N LYS A 294 -8.25 -13.87 -6.83
CA LYS A 294 -8.86 -14.98 -7.56
C LYS A 294 -9.61 -14.44 -8.77
N ASN A 295 -9.33 -15.02 -9.94
CA ASN A 295 -10.03 -14.70 -11.20
C ASN A 295 -10.04 -13.21 -11.54
N GLY A 296 -8.89 -12.53 -11.40
CA GLY A 296 -8.77 -11.12 -11.76
C GLY A 296 -9.35 -10.15 -10.73
N ILE A 297 -9.60 -10.60 -9.50
CA ILE A 297 -10.18 -9.78 -8.43
C ILE A 297 -9.37 -9.96 -7.16
N TRP A 298 -8.92 -8.84 -6.59
CA TRP A 298 -8.46 -8.78 -5.21
C TRP A 298 -9.67 -8.67 -4.28
N THR A 299 -9.69 -9.50 -3.23
CA THR A 299 -10.60 -9.40 -2.08
C THR A 299 -9.74 -9.25 -0.84
N ILE A 300 -9.84 -8.11 -0.18
CA ILE A 300 -8.99 -7.76 0.97
C ILE A 300 -9.90 -7.43 2.15
N GLU A 301 -9.67 -8.09 3.27
CA GLU A 301 -10.37 -7.87 4.52
C GLU A 301 -9.41 -7.26 5.54
N PHE A 302 -9.83 -6.17 6.17
CA PHE A 302 -9.08 -5.49 7.22
C PHE A 302 -9.83 -5.62 8.54
N LYS A 303 -9.10 -5.72 9.64
CA LYS A 303 -9.62 -5.68 11.01
C LYS A 303 -8.69 -4.87 11.89
N ARG A 304 -9.24 -3.92 12.63
CA ARG A 304 -8.56 -3.16 13.67
C ARG A 304 -9.51 -2.99 14.86
N ARG A 305 -8.97 -2.90 16.09
CA ARG A 305 -9.78 -2.50 17.25
C ARG A 305 -10.42 -1.13 16.97
N LEU A 306 -11.60 -0.86 17.54
CA LEU A 306 -12.17 0.49 17.50
C LEU A 306 -11.25 1.50 18.19
N VAL A 307 -10.67 1.10 19.32
CA VAL A 307 -9.69 1.88 20.08
C VAL A 307 -8.38 1.09 20.20
N THR A 308 -7.24 1.63 19.74
CA THR A 308 -5.94 0.93 19.84
C THR A 308 -5.41 0.92 21.27
N ILE A 309 -4.50 -0.02 21.52
CA ILE A 309 -3.83 -0.15 22.80
C ILE A 309 -2.35 0.11 22.56
N GLY A 310 -1.78 1.06 23.30
CA GLY A 310 -0.33 1.31 23.26
C GLY A 310 0.10 2.33 22.21
N ASP A 311 -0.78 3.23 21.80
CA ASP A 311 -0.44 4.46 21.09
C ASP A 311 -0.54 5.69 22.03
N PRO A 312 0.47 5.93 22.88
CA PRO A 312 0.47 7.10 23.75
C PRO A 312 0.71 8.41 23.00
N ILE A 313 1.02 8.36 21.69
CA ILE A 313 1.41 9.52 20.90
C ILE A 313 0.21 10.08 20.12
N GLY A 314 -0.82 9.27 19.85
CA GLY A 314 -2.05 9.70 19.17
C GLY A 314 -1.87 9.78 17.65
N TYR A 315 -1.18 8.79 17.10
CA TYR A 315 -0.91 8.59 15.68
C TYR A 315 -1.87 7.63 15.00
N ASP A 316 -2.72 6.93 15.76
CA ASP A 316 -3.77 6.07 15.27
C ASP A 316 -5.14 6.77 15.32
N ILE A 317 -6.01 6.47 14.35
CA ILE A 317 -7.40 6.96 14.39
C ILE A 317 -8.22 6.22 15.45
N GLU A 318 -8.79 6.92 16.43
CA GLU A 318 -9.62 6.29 17.46
C GLU A 318 -11.12 6.41 17.16
N PHE A 319 -11.80 5.28 17.01
CA PHE A 319 -13.25 5.18 16.82
C PHE A 319 -13.96 5.10 18.18
N ASP A 320 -13.63 6.02 19.08
CA ASP A 320 -14.09 6.08 20.47
C ASP A 320 -15.47 6.77 20.63
N ASP A 321 -15.88 7.58 19.66
CA ASP A 321 -17.19 8.22 19.57
C ASP A 321 -17.89 7.86 18.25
N LEU A 322 -18.70 6.80 18.32
CA LEU A 322 -19.44 6.27 17.17
C LEU A 322 -20.53 7.22 16.64
N SER A 323 -20.80 8.35 17.33
CA SER A 323 -21.70 9.39 16.82
C SER A 323 -21.02 10.34 15.83
N LYS A 324 -19.68 10.37 15.81
CA LYS A 324 -18.89 11.20 14.90
C LYS A 324 -18.84 10.62 13.50
N THR A 325 -18.56 11.52 12.55
CA THR A 325 -18.13 11.14 11.19
C THR A 325 -16.61 11.14 11.15
N TYR A 326 -16.02 10.08 10.59
CA TYR A 326 -14.57 9.96 10.46
C TYR A 326 -14.19 10.05 8.98
N TYR A 327 -13.31 10.97 8.63
CA TYR A 327 -12.95 11.22 7.23
C TYR A 327 -11.66 10.50 6.85
N PHE A 328 -11.68 9.88 5.67
CA PHE A 328 -10.51 9.21 5.11
C PHE A 328 -10.45 9.30 3.59
N ALA A 329 -9.29 8.96 3.04
CA ALA A 329 -9.05 8.79 1.62
C ALA A 329 -8.45 7.40 1.36
N VAL A 330 -8.53 6.96 0.10
CA VAL A 330 -7.96 5.67 -0.33
C VAL A 330 -7.03 5.82 -1.53
N ALA A 331 -6.05 4.93 -1.61
CA ALA A 331 -5.14 4.82 -2.74
C ALA A 331 -4.91 3.36 -3.15
N LEU A 332 -4.77 3.12 -4.45
CA LEU A 332 -4.49 1.81 -5.04
C LEU A 332 -3.19 1.87 -5.85
N PHE A 333 -2.34 0.87 -5.68
CA PHE A 333 -1.08 0.73 -6.40
C PHE A 333 -1.09 -0.63 -7.11
N ASP A 334 -1.12 -0.62 -8.43
CA ASP A 334 -0.99 -1.81 -9.28
C ASP A 334 0.45 -1.90 -9.75
N ASN A 335 1.16 -2.95 -9.32
CA ASN A 335 2.56 -3.22 -9.70
C ASN A 335 3.51 -2.02 -9.60
N ALA A 336 3.26 -1.11 -8.65
CA ALA A 336 3.90 0.20 -8.64
C ALA A 336 4.65 0.47 -7.35
N ALA A 337 5.82 1.10 -7.44
CA ALA A 337 6.57 1.46 -6.25
C ALA A 337 5.99 2.68 -5.53
N THR A 338 5.62 3.72 -6.28
CA THR A 338 5.11 4.99 -5.73
C THR A 338 3.91 5.54 -6.47
N GLU A 339 3.71 5.14 -7.72
CA GLU A 339 2.59 5.51 -8.57
C GLU A 339 1.31 4.87 -8.02
N HIS A 340 0.24 5.65 -7.92
CA HIS A 340 -1.03 5.18 -7.39
C HIS A 340 -2.20 5.97 -7.95
N ALA A 341 -3.35 5.31 -8.00
CA ALA A 341 -4.64 5.93 -8.23
C ALA A 341 -5.27 6.31 -6.90
N VAL A 342 -6.01 7.43 -6.88
CA VAL A 342 -6.70 7.95 -5.70
C VAL A 342 -8.15 8.24 -6.03
N HIS A 343 -9.00 8.20 -5.00
CA HIS A 343 -10.32 8.79 -5.05
C HIS A 343 -10.21 10.31 -4.82
N PHE A 344 -10.98 11.10 -5.56
CA PHE A 344 -11.00 12.56 -5.39
C PHE A 344 -12.10 12.94 -4.40
N GLY A 345 -11.72 13.62 -3.32
CA GLY A 345 -12.61 13.92 -2.21
C GLY A 345 -12.40 12.98 -1.02
N ALA A 346 -12.95 13.36 0.14
CA ALA A 346 -12.95 12.51 1.31
C ALA A 346 -14.15 11.55 1.32
N ILE A 347 -13.94 10.41 1.96
CA ILE A 347 -14.98 9.43 2.29
C ILE A 347 -15.34 9.62 3.76
N ALA A 348 -16.63 9.67 4.05
CA ALA A 348 -17.17 9.88 5.38
C ALA A 348 -17.62 8.54 5.98
N LEU A 349 -16.84 7.97 6.90
CA LEU A 349 -17.25 6.80 7.68
C LEU A 349 -18.26 7.22 8.75
N LYS A 350 -19.41 6.54 8.79
CA LYS A 350 -20.46 6.73 9.79
C LYS A 350 -20.91 5.39 10.35
N PHE A 351 -21.06 5.29 11.67
CA PHE A 351 -21.51 4.08 12.35
C PHE A 351 -23.04 4.04 12.46
N LYS A 352 -23.65 2.84 12.33
CA LYS A 352 -25.09 2.62 12.46
C LYS A 352 -25.46 1.30 13.12
#